data_AF-A0A662U4J7-F1
#
_entry.id   AF-A0A662U4J7-F1
#
_cell.length_a   1.000
_cell.length_b   1.000
_cell.length_c   1.000
_cell.angle_alpha   90.00
_cell.angle_beta   90.00
_cell.angle_gamma   90.00
#
_symmetry.space_group_name_H-M   'P 1'
#
loop_
_entity.id
_entity.type
_entity.pdbx_description
1 polymer ?
#
loop_
_entity_poly.entity_id
_entity_poly.type
_entity_poly.pdbx_seq_one_letter_code
_entity_poly.pdbx_strand_id
1 'polypeptide(L)'
;MVWAVELLLKIDKKGRITIPSEIRHKLKIKDIVKLRVMENMLIIEPIRNPLNELASLVIDSSGNIEKDIKVFREAIEEKMKELIGAEK
;
A
#
# COMPACT_ATOMS: atom_id res chain seq x y z
N MET A 1 -23.23 -1.21 -1.77
CA MET A 1 -23.32 -1.17 -3.25
C MET A 1 -22.35 -2.21 -3.79
N VAL A 2 -22.83 -3.24 -4.49
CA VAL A 2 -21.98 -4.32 -5.02
C VAL A 2 -21.52 -3.90 -6.42
N TRP A 3 -20.21 -3.97 -6.69
CA TRP A 3 -19.67 -3.69 -8.01
C TRP A 3 -19.21 -5.01 -8.65
N ALA A 4 -19.77 -5.34 -9.81
CA ALA A 4 -19.41 -6.51 -10.61
C ALA A 4 -18.96 -6.04 -12.00
N VAL A 5 -17.85 -6.60 -12.48
CA VAL A 5 -17.28 -6.34 -13.80
C VAL A 5 -16.84 -7.69 -14.38
N GLU A 6 -17.18 -7.91 -15.65
CA GLU A 6 -16.77 -9.08 -16.42
C GLU A 6 -16.01 -8.59 -17.66
N LEU A 7 -14.83 -9.16 -17.91
CA LEU A 7 -13.97 -8.78 -19.04
C LEU A 7 -13.35 -10.03 -19.64
N LEU A 8 -13.30 -10.09 -20.96
CA LEU A 8 -12.46 -11.04 -21.69
C LEU A 8 -11.09 -10.41 -21.94
N LEU A 9 -10.04 -11.01 -21.40
CA LEU A 9 -8.67 -10.53 -21.52
C LEU A 9 -7.82 -11.52 -22.31
N LYS A 10 -6.93 -10.99 -23.16
CA LYS A 10 -5.96 -11.79 -23.88
C LYS A 10 -4.73 -12.07 -23.01
N ILE A 11 -4.23 -13.30 -23.06
CA ILE A 11 -2.97 -13.68 -22.42
C ILE A 11 -1.81 -13.23 -23.32
N ASP A 12 -0.81 -12.56 -22.73
CA ASP A 12 0.38 -12.14 -23.46
C ASP A 12 1.28 -13.33 -23.84
N LYS A 13 2.32 -13.09 -24.64
CA LYS A 13 3.25 -14.16 -25.08
C LYS A 13 4.00 -14.87 -23.93
N LYS A 14 4.04 -14.29 -22.74
CA LYS A 14 4.71 -14.86 -21.56
C LYS A 14 3.72 -15.47 -20.56
N GLY A 15 2.44 -15.59 -20.90
CA GLY A 15 1.43 -16.16 -20.00
C GLY A 15 0.85 -15.17 -18.99
N ARG A 16 1.02 -13.85 -19.17
CA ARG A 16 0.55 -12.82 -18.21
C ARG A 16 -0.80 -12.24 -18.63
N ILE A 17 -1.59 -11.86 -17.63
CA ILE A 17 -2.84 -11.11 -17.81
C ILE A 17 -2.60 -9.68 -17.31
N THR A 18 -2.92 -8.69 -18.15
CA THR A 18 -2.86 -7.29 -17.74
C THR A 18 -4.13 -6.92 -16.99
N ILE A 19 -4.00 -6.46 -15.75
CA ILE A 19 -5.11 -5.87 -14.99
C ILE A 19 -5.31 -4.42 -15.51
N PRO A 20 -6.48 -4.07 -16.08
CA PRO A 20 -6.78 -2.72 -16.53
C PRO A 20 -6.58 -1.66 -15.44
N SER A 21 -6.20 -0.45 -15.83
CA SER A 21 -5.92 0.65 -14.90
C SER A 21 -7.11 0.95 -14.00
N GLU A 22 -8.35 0.98 -14.50
CA GLU A 22 -9.52 1.26 -13.65
C GLU A 22 -9.67 0.25 -12.52
N ILE A 23 -9.50 -1.05 -12.83
CA ILE A 23 -9.58 -2.13 -11.83
C ILE A 23 -8.43 -2.02 -10.83
N ARG A 24 -7.20 -1.82 -11.32
CA ARG A 24 -6.01 -1.67 -10.48
C ARG A 24 -6.13 -0.52 -9.48
N HIS A 25 -6.61 0.66 -9.93
CA HIS A 25 -6.81 1.82 -9.06
C HIS A 25 -7.93 1.59 -8.05
N LYS A 26 -9.06 1.02 -8.49
CA LYS A 26 -10.21 0.76 -7.61
C LYS A 26 -9.89 -0.25 -6.50
N LEU A 27 -9.14 -1.30 -6.84
CA LEU A 27 -8.69 -2.30 -5.87
C LEU A 27 -7.42 -1.88 -5.11
N LYS A 28 -6.88 -0.69 -5.37
CA LYS A 28 -5.64 -0.17 -4.77
C LYS A 28 -4.46 -1.15 -4.87
N ILE A 29 -4.40 -1.88 -5.98
CA ILE A 29 -3.32 -2.83 -6.27
C ILE A 29 -2.06 -2.01 -6.60
N LYS A 30 -1.00 -2.23 -5.81
CA LYS A 30 0.35 -1.68 -6.06
C LYS A 30 1.18 -2.71 -6.83
N ASP A 31 2.37 -3.04 -6.32
CA ASP A 31 3.38 -3.80 -7.04
C ASP A 31 3.30 -5.31 -6.74
N ILE A 32 2.63 -5.69 -5.64
CA ILE A 32 2.55 -7.08 -5.17
C ILE A 32 1.10 -7.45 -4.85
N VAL A 33 0.71 -8.65 -5.28
CA VAL A 33 -0.59 -9.27 -4.99
C VAL A 33 -0.40 -10.67 -4.43
N LYS A 34 -1.38 -11.14 -3.67
CA LYS A 34 -1.50 -12.54 -3.27
C LYS A 34 -2.38 -13.25 -4.29
N LEU A 35 -1.85 -14.30 -4.90
CA LEU A 35 -2.60 -15.19 -5.78
C LEU A 35 -2.96 -16.47 -5.03
N ARG A 36 -4.23 -16.86 -5.08
CA ARG A 36 -4.72 -18.14 -4.59
C ARG A 36 -5.42 -18.88 -5.71
N VAL A 37 -5.13 -20.16 -5.86
CA VAL A 37 -5.85 -21.06 -6.78
C VAL A 37 -6.85 -21.84 -5.94
N MET A 38 -8.13 -21.74 -6.29
CA MET A 38 -9.19 -22.53 -5.67
C MET A 38 -10.01 -23.18 -6.77
N GLU A 39 -9.98 -24.51 -6.83
CA GLU A 39 -10.63 -25.31 -7.87
C GLU A 39 -10.19 -24.85 -9.28
N ASN A 40 -11.08 -24.18 -10.02
CA ASN A 40 -10.84 -23.63 -11.35
C ASN A 40 -10.85 -22.09 -11.38
N MET A 41 -10.61 -21.45 -10.23
CA MET A 41 -10.61 -19.99 -10.07
C MET A 41 -9.25 -19.48 -9.58
N LEU A 42 -8.85 -18.33 -10.14
CA LEU A 42 -7.75 -17.53 -9.64
C LEU A 42 -8.31 -16.37 -8.82
N ILE A 43 -8.02 -16.35 -7.53
CA ILE A 43 -8.38 -15.26 -6.63
C ILE A 43 -7.12 -14.41 -6.41
N ILE A 44 -7.18 -13.15 -6.82
CA ILE A 44 -6.08 -12.19 -6.68
C ILE A 44 -6.49 -11.14 -5.66
N GLU A 45 -5.72 -11.03 -4.58
CA GLU A 45 -5.97 -10.09 -3.48
C GLU A 45 -4.80 -9.07 -3.41
N PRO A 46 -5.08 -7.75 -3.33
CA PRO A 46 -4.03 -6.77 -3.08
C PRO A 46 -3.40 -7.04 -1.70
N ILE A 47 -2.07 -7.04 -1.63
CA ILE A 47 -1.39 -7.07 -0.33
C ILE A 47 -1.41 -5.66 0.25
N ARG A 48 -2.10 -5.48 1.36
CA ARG A 48 -1.96 -4.29 2.19
C ARG A 48 -0.70 -4.47 3.02
N ASN A 49 0.29 -3.60 2.81
CA ASN A 49 1.46 -3.59 3.68
C ASN A 49 0.99 -3.25 5.10
N PRO A 50 1.31 -4.03 6.14
CA PRO A 50 0.94 -3.72 7.52
C PRO A 50 1.41 -2.33 7.96
N LEU A 51 2.51 -1.81 7.39
CA LEU A 51 2.94 -0.42 7.60
C LEU A 51 1.95 0.62 7.05
N ASN A 52 1.30 0.32 5.91
CA ASN A 52 0.27 1.19 5.35
C ASN A 52 -1.04 1.09 6.15
N GLU A 53 -1.35 -0.06 6.74
CA GLU A 53 -2.52 -0.22 7.63
C GLU A 53 -2.33 0.53 8.94
N LEU A 54 -1.13 0.45 9.53
CA LEU A 54 -0.75 1.26 10.69
C LEU A 54 -0.87 2.76 10.38
N ALA A 55 -0.38 3.21 9.23
CA ALA A 55 -0.52 4.60 8.80
C ALA A 55 -1.99 5.03 8.63
N SER A 56 -2.86 4.16 8.09
CA SER A 56 -4.29 4.49 7.94
C SER A 56 -5.08 4.50 9.25
N LEU A 57 -4.73 3.66 10.22
CA LEU A 57 -5.34 3.67 11.56
C LEU A 57 -5.01 4.97 12.32
N VAL A 58 -3.85 5.55 12.06
CA VAL A 58 -3.41 6.85 12.63
C VAL A 58 -4.18 8.02 12.00
N ILE A 59 -4.60 7.92 10.74
CA ILE A 59 -5.31 8.99 10.01
C ILE A 59 -6.80 9.07 10.40
N ASP A 60 -7.45 7.93 10.66
CA ASP A 60 -8.90 7.89 10.98
C ASP A 60 -9.23 8.26 12.45
N SER A 61 -8.24 8.35 13.34
CA SER A 61 -8.44 8.67 14.76
C SER A 61 -8.22 10.15 15.03
N SER A 62 -9.26 10.96 14.81
CA SER A 62 -9.27 12.41 14.96
C SER A 62 -8.72 12.91 16.31
N GLY A 63 -7.48 13.36 16.28
CA GLY A 63 -6.73 14.09 17.30
C GLY A 63 -5.44 14.54 16.62
N ASN A 64 -4.86 15.68 17.01
CA ASN A 64 -3.79 16.38 16.29
C ASN A 64 -2.42 15.65 16.25
N ILE A 65 -2.44 14.31 16.21
CA ILE A 65 -1.30 13.39 16.29
C ILE A 65 -0.42 13.50 15.03
N GLU A 66 -0.97 13.86 13.86
CA GLU A 66 -0.15 14.14 12.66
C GLU A 66 0.84 15.27 12.92
N LYS A 67 0.41 16.30 13.66
CA LYS A 67 1.28 17.40 14.09
C LYS A 67 2.30 16.91 15.11
N ASP A 68 1.91 16.04 16.02
CA ASP A 68 2.82 15.46 17.02
C ASP A 68 3.86 14.54 16.38
N ILE A 69 3.48 13.71 15.40
CA ILE A 69 4.41 12.86 14.65
C ILE A 69 5.37 13.70 13.81
N LYS A 70 4.90 14.80 13.23
CA LYS A 70 5.76 15.73 12.49
C LYS A 70 6.79 16.38 13.43
N VAL A 71 6.35 16.91 14.56
CA VAL A 71 7.23 17.50 15.59
C VAL A 71 8.21 16.45 16.12
N PHE A 72 7.76 15.21 16.32
CA PHE A 72 8.61 14.13 16.80
C PHE A 72 9.67 13.71 15.77
N ARG A 73 9.33 13.71 14.48
CA ARG A 73 10.30 13.48 13.40
C ARG A 73 11.34 14.59 13.32
N GLU A 74 10.91 15.85 13.37
CA GLU A 74 11.80 17.01 13.37
C GLU A 74 12.78 16.96 14.56
N ALA A 75 12.30 16.64 15.76
CA ALA A 75 13.14 16.50 16.95
C ALA A 75 14.13 15.33 16.88
N ILE A 76 13.76 14.22 16.24
CA ILE A 76 14.67 13.08 16.01
C ILE A 76 15.74 13.46 14.98
N GLU A 77 15.37 14.12 13.89
CA GLU A 77 16.32 14.57 12.87
C GLU A 77 17.33 15.58 13.43
N GLU A 78 16.88 16.47 14.32
CA GLU A 78 17.75 17.44 14.98
C GLU A 78 18.73 16.75 15.95
N LYS A 79 18.26 15.82 16.77
CA LYS A 79 19.14 15.00 17.63
C LYS A 79 20.10 14.11 16.84
N MET A 80 19.68 13.58 15.68
CA MET A 80 20.57 12.82 14.81
C MET A 80 21.70 13.71 14.25
N LYS A 81 21.40 14.97 13.89
CA LYS A 81 22.43 15.92 13.46
C LYS A 81 23.42 16.25 14.57
N GLU A 82 22.96 16.38 15.81
CA GLU A 82 23.85 16.58 16.98
C GLU A 82 24.76 15.38 17.21
N LEU A 83 24.23 14.15 17.10
CA LEU A 83 25.02 12.92 17.25
C LEU A 83 26.07 12.75 16.14
N ILE A 84 25.74 13.13 14.90
CA ILE A 84 26.66 13.06 13.75
C ILE A 84 27.65 14.24 13.75
N GLY A 85 27.29 15.38 14.36
CA GLY A 85 28.16 16.55 14.53
C GLY A 85 29.13 16.45 15.71
N ALA A 86 28.86 15.58 16.68
CA ALA A 86 29.73 15.33 17.85
C ALA A 86 30.91 14.38 17.57
N GLU A 87 31.00 13.81 16.36
CA GLU A 87 32.10 12.94 15.91
C GLU A 87 33.18 13.69 15.07
N LYS A 88 33.41 14.98 15.34
CA LYS A 88 34.58 15.71 14.82
C LYS A 88 35.45 16.29 15.94
#